data_AF-A0A927G5A9-F1
#
_entry.id   AF-A0A927G5A9-F1
#
_cell.length_a   1.000
_cell.length_b   1.000
_cell.length_c   1.000
_cell.angle_alpha   90.00
_cell.angle_beta   90.00
_cell.angle_gamma   90.00
#
_symmetry.space_group_name_H-M   'P 1'
#
loop_
_entity.id
_entity.type
_entity.pdbx_description
1 polymer ?
#
loop_
_entity_poly.entity_id
_entity_poly.type
_entity_poly.pdbx_seq_one_letter_code
_entity_poly.pdbx_strand_id
1 'polypeptide(L)'
;MTMKIVKHTWNVLSGVFVLFLSLWMSGPGIGETDTPTYRWYFMLLFILWGIGLFMQFKDRTKLMGIIVTFIPVGYYLIFYILVVNS
;
A
#
# COMPACT_ATOMS: atom_id res chain seq x y z
N MET A 1 -4.78 21.90 -15.88
CA MET A 1 -3.36 21.60 -15.52
C MET A 1 -3.26 20.91 -14.16
N THR A 2 -3.95 21.43 -13.14
CA THR A 2 -3.91 21.00 -11.73
C THR A 2 -4.28 19.53 -11.48
N MET A 3 -5.33 19.01 -12.13
CA MET A 3 -5.80 17.63 -11.86
C MET A 3 -4.80 16.52 -12.25
N LYS A 4 -3.93 16.77 -13.23
CA LYS A 4 -2.91 15.78 -13.62
C LYS A 4 -1.81 15.69 -12.56
N ILE A 5 -1.41 16.84 -12.01
CA ILE A 5 -0.42 16.96 -10.93
C ILE A 5 -0.95 16.25 -9.68
N VAL A 6 -2.18 16.56 -9.26
CA VAL A 6 -2.80 15.95 -8.07
C VAL A 6 -2.81 14.43 -8.16
N LYS A 7 -3.15 13.85 -9.33
CA LYS A 7 -3.16 12.39 -9.51
C LYS A 7 -1.76 11.78 -9.41
N HIS A 8 -0.75 12.40 -10.04
CA HIS A 8 0.63 11.93 -9.93
C HIS A 8 1.16 12.04 -8.51
N THR A 9 0.94 13.18 -7.85
CA THR A 9 1.34 13.38 -6.45
C THR A 9 0.67 12.36 -5.54
N TRP A 10 -0.63 12.09 -5.72
CA TRP A 10 -1.36 11.08 -4.95
C TRP A 10 -0.81 9.66 -5.16
N ASN A 11 -0.50 9.28 -6.40
CA ASN A 11 0.10 7.99 -6.69
C ASN A 11 1.48 7.86 -6.02
N VAL A 12 2.33 8.88 -6.12
CA VAL A 12 3.65 8.84 -5.48
C VAL A 12 3.51 8.73 -3.96
N LEU A 13 2.65 9.56 -3.33
CA LEU A 13 2.42 9.54 -1.89
C LEU A 13 1.84 8.20 -1.41
N SER A 14 0.81 7.69 -2.09
CA SER A 14 0.21 6.39 -1.73
C SER A 14 1.19 5.23 -1.92
N GLY A 15 2.04 5.29 -2.94
CA GLY A 15 3.10 4.29 -3.16
C GLY A 15 4.15 4.29 -2.07
N VAL A 16 4.67 5.46 -1.70
CA VAL A 16 5.62 5.60 -0.59
C VAL A 16 4.99 5.11 0.72
N PHE A 17 3.73 5.46 0.96
CA PHE A 17 2.99 5.04 2.15
C PHE A 17 2.80 3.52 2.22
N VAL A 18 2.31 2.91 1.13
CA VAL A 18 2.12 1.45 1.06
C VAL A 18 3.45 0.72 1.18
N LEU A 19 4.50 1.19 0.51
CA LEU A 19 5.84 0.59 0.58
C LEU A 19 6.38 0.64 2.02
N PHE A 20 6.31 1.81 2.67
CA PHE A 20 6.77 1.99 4.04
C PHE A 20 6.04 1.04 4.99
N LEU A 21 4.71 0.95 4.89
CA LEU A 21 3.91 0.04 5.71
C LEU A 21 4.16 -1.43 5.39
N SER A 22 4.34 -1.78 4.11
CA SER A 22 4.69 -3.15 3.69
C SER A 22 6.02 -3.59 4.30
N LEU A 23 7.04 -2.72 4.27
CA LEU A 23 8.34 -3.02 4.86
C LEU A 23 8.27 -3.09 6.39
N TRP A 24 7.60 -2.11 7.01
CA TRP A 24 7.43 -2.07 8.47
C TRP A 24 6.72 -3.32 9.01
N MET A 25 5.68 -3.77 8.32
CA MET A 25 4.87 -4.92 8.75
C MET A 25 5.47 -6.27 8.35
N SER A 26 6.32 -6.31 7.31
CA SER A 26 6.98 -7.53 6.84
C SER A 26 8.24 -7.85 7.65
N GLY A 27 8.95 -6.82 8.12
CA GLY A 27 10.14 -6.99 8.96
C GLY A 27 9.82 -7.52 10.35
N PRO A 28 10.77 -8.18 11.03
CA PRO A 28 10.65 -8.46 12.44
C PRO A 28 10.49 -7.13 13.17
N GLY A 29 9.50 -7.04 14.07
CA GLY A 29 9.36 -5.85 14.91
C GLY A 29 10.68 -5.53 15.58
N ILE A 30 10.99 -4.24 15.78
CA ILE A 30 12.22 -3.77 16.46
C ILE A 30 12.16 -4.08 17.98
N GLY A 31 11.64 -5.24 18.34
CA GLY A 31 11.37 -5.70 19.71
C GLY A 31 11.87 -7.12 19.89
N GLU A 32 12.54 -7.31 21.03
CA GLU A 32 13.23 -8.48 21.56
C GLU A 32 12.47 -9.80 21.36
N THR A 33 12.58 -10.41 20.19
CA THR A 33 12.13 -11.77 19.95
C THR A 33 13.26 -12.54 19.30
N ASP A 34 13.75 -13.58 19.98
CA ASP A 34 14.87 -14.44 19.56
C ASP A 34 14.60 -15.20 18.25
N THR A 35 13.38 -15.11 17.71
CA THR A 35 12.99 -15.69 16.44
C THR A 35 12.36 -14.62 15.54
N PRO A 36 13.09 -14.13 14.51
CA PRO A 36 12.54 -13.13 13.60
C PRO A 36 11.40 -13.75 12.78
N THR A 37 10.16 -13.37 13.09
CA THR A 37 8.99 -13.80 12.33
C THR A 37 8.73 -12.85 11.17
N TYR A 38 9.28 -13.18 10.00
CA TYR A 38 9.04 -12.41 8.78
C TYR A 38 7.64 -12.64 8.23
N ARG A 39 6.89 -11.56 8.04
CA ARG A 39 5.51 -11.59 7.55
C ARG A 39 5.45 -11.13 6.09
N TRP A 40 6.11 -11.88 5.22
CA TRP A 40 6.28 -11.58 3.78
C TRP A 40 4.99 -11.29 3.02
N TYR A 41 3.86 -11.82 3.49
CA TYR A 41 2.55 -11.58 2.87
C TYR A 41 2.16 -10.09 2.81
N PHE A 42 2.71 -9.23 3.67
CA PHE A 42 2.49 -7.78 3.57
C PHE A 42 3.14 -7.16 2.31
N MET A 43 4.21 -7.74 1.76
CA MET A 43 4.79 -7.29 0.48
C MET A 43 3.86 -7.55 -0.71
N LEU A 44 2.91 -8.49 -0.60
CA LEU A 44 1.91 -8.71 -1.64
C LEU A 44 1.01 -7.48 -1.83
N LEU A 45 0.78 -6.70 -0.77
CA LEU A 45 0.01 -5.45 -0.84
C LEU A 45 0.74 -4.38 -1.65
N PHE A 46 2.07 -4.32 -1.54
CA PHE A 46 2.89 -3.46 -2.39
C PHE A 46 2.85 -3.90 -3.86
N ILE A 47 2.91 -5.21 -4.12
CA ILE A 47 2.78 -5.75 -5.49
C ILE A 47 1.40 -5.42 -6.06
N LEU A 48 0.33 -5.60 -5.28
CA LEU A 48 -1.03 -5.26 -5.68
C LEU A 48 -1.17 -3.77 -5.99
N TRP A 49 -0.58 -2.91 -5.16
CA TRP A 49 -0.51 -1.48 -5.42
C TRP A 49 0.20 -1.17 -6.75
N GLY A 50 1.35 -1.81 -7.00
CA GLY A 50 2.11 -1.66 -8.25
C GLY A 50 1.32 -2.09 -9.50
N ILE A 51 0.54 -3.18 -9.40
CA ILE A 51 -0.37 -3.61 -10.47
C ILE A 51 -1.45 -2.53 -10.71
N GLY A 52 -2.04 -2.01 -9.63
CA GLY A 52 -3.00 -0.91 -9.72
C GLY A 52 -2.41 0.32 -10.40
N LEU A 53 -1.19 0.72 -10.03
CA LEU A 53 -0.47 1.82 -10.66
C LEU A 53 -0.23 1.54 -12.15
N PHE A 54 0.22 0.35 -12.50
CA PHE A 54 0.48 -0.04 -13.89
C PHE A 54 -0.80 0.01 -14.75
N MET A 55 -1.94 -0.40 -14.18
CA MET A 55 -3.25 -0.31 -14.84
C MET A 55 -3.69 1.13 -15.11
N GLN A 56 -3.20 2.12 -14.34
CA GLN A 56 -3.57 3.52 -14.55
C GLN A 56 -2.98 4.15 -15.81
N PHE A 57 -1.95 3.55 -16.42
CA PHE A 57 -1.34 4.05 -17.65
C PHE A 57 -2.18 3.80 -18.91
N LYS A 58 -3.13 2.86 -18.87
CA LYS A 58 -4.06 2.59 -19.97
C LYS A 58 -5.42 3.24 -19.67
N ASP A 59 -5.92 4.07 -20.59
CA ASP A 59 -7.20 4.80 -20.39
C ASP A 59 -8.38 3.86 -20.11
N ARG A 60 -8.42 2.67 -20.71
CA ARG A 60 -9.49 1.67 -20.47
C ARG A 60 -9.47 1.10 -19.06
N THR A 61 -8.28 0.91 -18.46
CA THR A 61 -8.13 0.31 -17.13
C THR A 61 -7.85 1.34 -16.05
N LYS A 62 -7.89 2.63 -16.40
CA LYS A 62 -7.51 3.73 -15.50
C LYS A 62 -8.35 3.79 -14.23
N LEU A 63 -9.66 3.65 -14.37
CA LEU A 63 -10.57 3.64 -13.23
C LEU A 63 -10.33 2.42 -12.34
N MET A 64 -10.15 1.24 -12.95
CA MET A 64 -9.85 0.01 -12.22
C MET A 64 -8.51 0.11 -11.48
N GLY A 65 -7.48 0.69 -12.11
CA GLY A 65 -6.18 0.91 -11.48
C GLY A 65 -6.28 1.83 -10.25
N ILE A 66 -7.12 2.86 -10.29
CA ILE A 66 -7.40 3.71 -9.12
C ILE A 66 -8.04 2.86 -8.01
N ILE A 67 -9.09 2.10 -8.32
CA ILE A 67 -9.77 1.24 -7.34
C ILE A 67 -8.79 0.25 -6.71
N VAL A 68 -7.96 -0.41 -7.51
CA VAL A 68 -6.96 -1.38 -7.05
C VAL A 68 -5.92 -0.73 -6.14
N THR A 69 -5.45 0.48 -6.45
CA THR A 69 -4.51 1.20 -5.56
C THR A 69 -5.11 1.58 -4.20
N PHE A 70 -6.44 1.69 -4.09
CA PHE A 70 -7.10 1.97 -2.81
C PHE A 70 -7.24 0.75 -1.90
N ILE A 71 -7.24 -0.47 -2.46
CA ILE A 71 -7.35 -1.73 -1.69
C ILE A 71 -6.27 -1.83 -0.59
N PRO A 72 -4.97 -1.72 -0.89
CA PRO A 72 -3.93 -1.85 0.13
C PRO A 72 -3.99 -0.71 1.17
N VAL A 73 -4.36 0.50 0.77
CA VAL A 73 -4.54 1.64 1.68
C VAL A 73 -5.68 1.37 2.67
N GLY A 74 -6.84 0.91 2.18
CA GLY A 74 -7.98 0.56 3.01
C GLY A 74 -7.68 -0.59 3.97
N TYR A 75 -6.96 -1.61 3.49
CA TYR A 75 -6.53 -2.74 4.33
C TYR A 75 -5.67 -2.28 5.51
N TYR A 76 -4.67 -1.41 5.26
CA TYR A 76 -3.83 -0.87 6.33
C TYR A 76 -4.61 0.00 7.32
N LEU A 77 -5.56 0.81 6.85
CA LEU A 77 -6.40 1.62 7.72
C LEU A 77 -7.27 0.76 8.65
N ILE A 78 -7.91 -0.27 8.11
CA ILE A 78 -8.73 -1.21 8.91
C ILE A 78 -7.86 -1.92 9.94
N PHE A 79 -6.69 -2.42 9.52
CA PHE A 79 -5.75 -3.08 10.43
C PHE A 79 -5.32 -2.16 11.56
N TYR A 80 -4.98 -0.91 11.25
CA TYR A 80 -4.60 0.09 12.26
C TYR A 80 -5.74 0.37 13.24
N ILE A 81 -6.97 0.58 12.75
CA ILE A 81 -8.15 0.81 13.60
C ILE A 81 -8.41 -0.38 14.52
N LEU A 82 -8.31 -1.61 14.00
CA LEU A 82 -8.51 -2.82 14.80
C LEU A 82 -7.47 -2.96 15.91
N VAL A 83 -6.20 -2.69 15.61
CA VAL A 83 -5.11 -2.75 16.60
C VAL A 83 -5.23 -1.64 17.64
N VAL A 84 -5.62 -0.42 17.25
CA VAL A 84 -5.74 0.71 18.19
C VAL A 84 -6.95 0.57 19.12
N ASN A 85 -8.03 -0.08 18.68
CA ASN A 85 -9.23 -0.31 19.50
C ASN A 85 -9.22 -1.64 20.27
N SER A 86 -8.16 -2.45 20.16
CA SER A 86 -7.96 -3.67 20.95
C SER A 86 -7.02 -3.41 22.11
#